data_AF-A0A9W9WGU9-F1
#
_entry.id   AF-A0A9W9WGU9-F1
#
_cell.length_a   1.000
_cell.length_b   1.000
_cell.length_c   1.000
_cell.angle_alpha   90.00
_cell.angle_beta   90.00
_cell.angle_gamma   90.00
#
_symmetry.space_group_name_H-M   'P 1'
#
loop_
_entity.id
_entity.type
_entity.pdbx_description
1 polymer ?
#
loop_
_entity_poly.entity_id
_entity_poly.type
_entity_poly.pdbx_seq_one_letter_code
_entity_poly.pdbx_strand_id
1 'polypeptide(L)'
;MPGFFFPPNFTIPTPRLQISPFNPTNPTHCTFLVQLWNTDDFISSCGKTGITTPEKASAFLQGRASEHYAYHGYGMFLVSRHSDDGVKPIGTVSLKRGIPPDPHYLAPDIGFAMLPEGM
;
A
#
# COMPACT_ATOMS: atom_id res chain seq x y z
N MET A 1 5.41 -11.35 -19.93
CA MET A 1 5.33 -12.19 -18.72
C MET A 1 3.87 -12.26 -18.33
N PRO A 2 3.26 -13.44 -18.09
CA PRO A 2 1.95 -13.49 -17.46
C PRO A 2 2.05 -12.72 -16.12
N GLY A 3 1.20 -11.71 -15.93
CA GLY A 3 1.23 -10.88 -14.74
C GLY A 3 1.04 -11.73 -13.50
N PHE A 4 1.86 -11.52 -12.48
CA PHE A 4 1.63 -12.12 -11.19
C PHE A 4 0.33 -11.56 -10.58
N PHE A 5 -0.46 -12.43 -9.96
CA PHE A 5 -1.63 -12.06 -9.17
C PHE A 5 -1.59 -12.78 -7.84
N PHE A 6 -1.95 -12.09 -6.77
CA PHE A 6 -2.12 -12.72 -5.47
C PHE A 6 -3.35 -13.63 -5.50
N PRO A 7 -3.32 -14.77 -4.78
CA PRO A 7 -4.52 -15.57 -4.55
C PRO A 7 -5.65 -14.72 -3.93
N PRO A 8 -6.92 -15.06 -4.18
CA PRO A 8 -8.03 -14.47 -3.46
C PRO A 8 -7.81 -14.57 -1.94
N ASN A 9 -8.10 -13.50 -1.21
CA ASN A 9 -7.93 -13.41 0.26
C ASN A 9 -6.49 -13.61 0.75
N PHE A 10 -5.48 -13.43 -0.10
CA PHE A 10 -4.08 -13.45 0.34
C PHE A 10 -3.84 -12.40 1.43
N THR A 11 -3.34 -12.87 2.57
CA THR A 11 -2.90 -12.03 3.69
C THR A 11 -1.65 -12.65 4.30
N ILE A 12 -0.82 -11.81 4.92
CA ILE A 12 0.29 -12.21 5.78
C ILE A 12 -0.15 -11.89 7.21
N PRO A 13 -0.59 -12.89 8.00
CA PRO A 13 -1.10 -12.67 9.34
C PRO A 13 0.02 -12.59 10.38
N THR A 14 -0.25 -11.84 11.45
CA THR A 14 0.50 -11.80 12.71
C THR A 14 -0.51 -11.78 13.86
N PRO A 15 -0.10 -11.93 15.14
CA PRO A 15 -1.06 -11.91 16.25
C PRO A 15 -1.90 -10.64 16.37
N ARG A 16 -1.40 -9.48 15.88
CA ARG A 16 -2.08 -8.18 16.02
C ARG A 16 -2.41 -7.51 14.70
N LEU A 17 -1.73 -7.89 13.63
CA LEU A 17 -1.80 -7.25 12.32
C LEU A 17 -2.04 -8.27 11.22
N GLN A 18 -2.65 -7.82 10.14
CA GLN A 18 -2.60 -8.49 8.84
C GLN A 18 -2.04 -7.52 7.80
N ILE A 19 -1.26 -8.08 6.86
CA ILE A 19 -0.73 -7.35 5.71
C ILE A 19 -1.38 -7.93 4.46
N SER A 20 -1.97 -7.08 3.61
CA SER A 20 -2.66 -7.51 2.41
C SER A 20 -2.37 -6.58 1.22
N PRO A 21 -2.51 -7.06 -0.03
CA PRO A 21 -2.47 -6.19 -1.19
C PRO A 21 -3.58 -5.15 -1.11
N PHE A 22 -3.33 -3.95 -1.63
CA PHE A 22 -4.39 -2.97 -1.76
C PHE A 22 -5.45 -3.45 -2.75
N ASN A 23 -6.73 -3.33 -2.40
CA ASN A 23 -7.83 -3.54 -3.33
C ASN A 23 -8.24 -2.17 -3.93
N PRO A 24 -7.97 -1.91 -5.22
CA PRO A 24 -8.27 -0.62 -5.85
C PRO A 24 -9.77 -0.33 -5.99
N THR A 25 -10.64 -1.33 -5.91
CA THR A 25 -12.10 -1.17 -6.01
C THR A 25 -12.77 -1.07 -4.65
N ASN A 26 -12.02 -1.25 -3.55
CA ASN A 26 -12.55 -1.12 -2.19
C ASN A 26 -12.46 0.35 -1.73
N PRO A 27 -13.60 1.03 -1.49
CA PRO A 27 -13.60 2.44 -1.05
C PRO A 27 -12.83 2.67 0.25
N THR A 28 -12.85 1.72 1.20
CA THR A 28 -12.13 1.83 2.47
C THR A 28 -10.63 1.91 2.26
N HIS A 29 -10.09 1.14 1.30
CA HIS A 29 -8.65 1.16 0.99
C HIS A 29 -8.24 2.49 0.35
N CYS A 30 -9.03 2.96 -0.62
CA CYS A 30 -8.77 4.21 -1.32
C CYS A 30 -8.86 5.42 -0.38
N THR A 31 -9.92 5.51 0.42
CA THR A 31 -10.10 6.58 1.42
C THR A 31 -8.98 6.56 2.46
N PHE A 32 -8.59 5.37 2.93
CA PHE A 32 -7.48 5.24 3.89
C PHE A 32 -6.14 5.74 3.31
N LEU A 33 -5.83 5.40 2.05
CA LEU A 33 -4.59 5.86 1.41
C LEU A 33 -4.55 7.40 1.32
N VAL A 34 -5.67 8.02 0.95
CA VAL A 34 -5.81 9.48 0.92
C VAL A 34 -5.59 10.05 2.32
N GLN A 35 -6.24 9.49 3.35
CA GLN A 35 -6.06 9.94 4.73
C GLN A 35 -4.58 9.89 5.13
N LEU A 36 -3.92 8.74 4.99
CA LEU A 36 -2.53 8.55 5.41
C LEU A 36 -1.57 9.49 4.68
N TRP A 37 -1.68 9.60 3.35
CA TRP A 37 -0.73 10.35 2.52
C TRP A 37 -0.90 11.88 2.58
N ASN A 38 -1.96 12.36 3.23
CA ASN A 38 -2.22 13.78 3.45
C ASN A 38 -2.11 14.17 4.92
N THR A 39 -1.58 13.30 5.78
CA THR A 39 -1.15 13.70 7.14
C THR A 39 0.11 14.57 7.08
N ASP A 40 0.27 15.47 8.05
CA ASP A 40 1.46 16.34 8.13
C ASP A 40 2.75 15.52 8.28
N ASP A 41 2.70 14.41 9.02
CA ASP A 41 3.83 13.48 9.20
C ASP A 41 4.25 12.83 7.88
N PHE A 42 3.29 12.38 7.07
CA PHE A 42 3.59 11.81 5.76
C PHE A 42 4.13 12.88 4.81
N ILE A 43 3.52 14.06 4.78
CA ILE A 43 3.94 15.15 3.89
C ILE A 43 5.36 15.61 4.23
N SER A 44 5.70 15.72 5.51
CA SER A 44 7.03 16.14 5.96
C SER A 44 8.10 15.08 5.71
N SER A 45 7.76 13.78 5.78
CA SER A 45 8.73 12.69 5.65
C SER A 45 8.87 12.15 4.22
N CYS A 46 7.77 12.05 3.49
CA CYS A 46 7.70 11.43 2.15
C CYS A 46 7.40 12.45 1.02
N GLY A 47 7.04 13.68 1.38
CA GLY A 47 6.66 14.72 0.44
C GLY A 47 5.17 14.73 0.10
N LYS A 48 4.69 15.89 -0.34
CA LYS A 48 3.29 16.09 -0.75
C LYS A 48 3.02 15.38 -2.08
N THR A 49 2.09 14.43 -2.06
CA THR A 49 1.65 13.74 -3.28
C THR A 49 0.44 14.44 -3.92
N GLY A 50 0.12 14.07 -5.16
CA GLY A 50 -1.12 14.52 -5.83
C GLY A 50 -2.36 13.68 -5.48
N ILE A 51 -2.23 12.66 -4.63
CA ILE A 51 -3.30 11.71 -4.30
C ILE A 51 -4.15 12.26 -3.17
N THR A 52 -5.09 13.13 -3.52
CA THR A 52 -5.92 13.88 -2.58
C THR A 52 -7.39 13.46 -2.58
N THR A 53 -7.77 12.48 -3.41
CA THR A 53 -9.16 11.98 -3.49
C THR A 53 -9.18 10.46 -3.67
N PRO A 54 -10.26 9.77 -3.23
CA PRO A 54 -10.36 8.32 -3.37
C PRO A 54 -10.25 7.83 -4.81
N GLU A 55 -10.71 8.60 -5.79
CA GLU A 55 -10.62 8.26 -7.22
C GLU A 55 -9.17 8.28 -7.70
N LYS A 56 -8.39 9.28 -7.28
CA LYS A 56 -6.96 9.33 -7.57
C LYS A 56 -6.21 8.20 -6.87
N ALA A 57 -6.60 7.84 -5.66
CA ALA A 57 -6.02 6.70 -4.94
C ALA A 57 -6.33 5.39 -5.67
N SER A 58 -7.59 5.19 -6.09
CA SER A 58 -8.00 4.05 -6.90
C SER A 58 -7.18 3.95 -8.19
N ALA A 59 -7.07 5.05 -8.95
CA ALA A 59 -6.27 5.09 -10.18
C ALA A 59 -4.79 4.76 -9.95
N PHE A 60 -4.19 5.29 -8.87
CA PHE A 60 -2.82 4.96 -8.50
C PHE A 60 -2.64 3.46 -8.16
N LEU A 61 -3.60 2.89 -7.42
CA LEU A 61 -3.58 1.48 -7.04
C LEU A 61 -3.78 0.54 -8.25
N GLN A 62 -4.69 0.90 -9.18
CA GLN A 62 -4.92 0.16 -10.43
C GLN A 62 -3.74 0.24 -11.38
N GLY A 63 -3.07 1.40 -11.43
CA GLY A 63 -1.87 1.59 -12.25
C GLY A 63 -0.63 1.09 -11.52
N ARG A 64 0.09 2.02 -10.91
CA ARG A 64 1.44 1.78 -10.37
C ARG A 64 1.50 0.64 -9.36
N ALA A 65 0.58 0.57 -8.39
CA ALA A 65 0.68 -0.49 -7.38
C ALA A 65 0.46 -1.89 -7.99
N SER A 66 -0.53 -2.03 -8.86
CA SER A 66 -0.82 -3.29 -9.56
C SER A 66 0.27 -3.68 -10.55
N GLU A 67 0.90 -2.71 -11.23
CA GLU A 67 2.05 -2.95 -12.11
C GLU A 67 3.23 -3.54 -11.32
N HIS A 68 3.54 -2.98 -10.15
CA HIS A 68 4.59 -3.52 -9.28
C HIS A 68 4.27 -4.94 -8.82
N TYR A 69 3.03 -5.23 -8.43
CA TYR A 69 2.62 -6.59 -8.09
C TYR A 69 2.81 -7.55 -9.27
N ALA A 70 2.33 -7.17 -10.46
CA ALA A 70 2.39 -8.01 -11.65
C ALA A 70 3.83 -8.30 -12.10
N TYR A 71 4.74 -7.33 -11.94
CA TYR A 71 6.12 -7.43 -12.39
C TYR A 71 7.06 -8.08 -11.35
N HIS A 72 6.92 -7.74 -10.07
CA HIS A 72 7.83 -8.21 -9.01
C HIS A 72 7.26 -9.30 -8.11
N GLY A 73 5.94 -9.50 -8.09
CA GLY A 73 5.27 -10.31 -7.07
C GLY A 73 5.13 -9.62 -5.70
N TYR A 74 5.55 -8.36 -5.59
CA TYR A 74 5.49 -7.54 -4.38
C TYR A 74 5.36 -6.05 -4.72
N GLY A 75 5.02 -5.23 -3.75
CA GLY A 75 4.88 -3.78 -3.93
C GLY A 75 4.54 -3.08 -2.62
N MET A 76 3.60 -2.14 -2.66
CA MET A 76 3.06 -1.49 -1.48
C MET A 76 1.86 -2.27 -0.95
N PHE A 77 1.84 -2.60 0.34
CA PHE A 77 0.80 -3.37 1.00
C PHE A 77 0.09 -2.53 2.06
N LEU A 78 -1.17 -2.88 2.32
CA LEU A 78 -1.96 -2.32 3.39
C LEU A 78 -1.66 -3.09 4.69
N VAL A 79 -1.40 -2.36 5.77
CA VAL A 79 -1.32 -2.91 7.12
C VAL A 79 -2.63 -2.61 7.83
N SER A 80 -3.26 -3.66 8.35
CA SER A 80 -4.49 -3.53 9.13
C SER A 80 -4.34 -4.21 10.48
N ARG A 81 -4.94 -3.64 11.53
CA ARG A 81 -4.90 -4.14 12.90
C ARG A 81 -6.19 -4.90 13.22
N HIS A 82 -6.05 -6.00 13.96
CA HIS A 82 -7.18 -6.68 14.57
C HIS A 82 -7.65 -5.89 15.79
N SER A 83 -8.96 -5.64 15.84
CA SER A 83 -9.67 -5.01 16.96
C SER A 83 -10.98 -5.77 17.22
N ASP A 84 -11.62 -5.48 18.35
CA ASP A 84 -12.90 -6.08 18.72
C ASP A 84 -13.99 -5.78 17.67
N ASP A 85 -13.91 -4.62 17.01
CA ASP A 85 -14.83 -4.17 15.96
C ASP A 85 -14.46 -4.68 14.55
N GLY A 86 -13.49 -5.61 14.46
CA GLY A 86 -13.00 -6.16 13.19
C GLY A 86 -11.62 -5.63 12.80
N VAL A 87 -11.36 -5.57 11.50
CA VAL A 87 -10.03 -5.26 10.96
C VAL A 87 -10.00 -3.83 10.44
N LYS A 88 -9.13 -3.00 11.01
CA LYS A 88 -9.01 -1.58 10.65
C LYS A 88 -7.67 -1.29 9.96
N PRO A 89 -7.66 -0.62 8.79
CA PRO A 89 -6.45 -0.08 8.18
C PRO A 89 -5.71 0.86 9.13
N ILE A 90 -4.40 0.66 9.30
CA ILE A 90 -3.56 1.52 10.18
C ILE A 90 -2.28 2.02 9.52
N GLY A 91 -1.87 1.45 8.39
CA GLY A 91 -0.70 1.94 7.67
C GLY A 91 -0.39 1.21 6.38
N THR A 92 0.81 1.43 5.89
CA THR A 92 1.38 0.77 4.72
C THR A 92 2.80 0.29 5.01
N VAL A 93 3.16 -0.81 4.35
CA VAL A 93 4.55 -1.29 4.23
C VAL A 93 4.81 -1.58 2.77
N SER A 94 6.05 -1.45 2.31
CA SER A 94 6.35 -1.64 0.90
C SER A 94 7.74 -2.22 0.68
N LEU A 95 7.82 -3.04 -0.37
CA LEU A 95 9.06 -3.39 -1.04
C LEU A 95 9.05 -2.68 -2.38
N LYS A 96 9.93 -1.69 -2.57
CA LYS A 96 9.99 -0.88 -3.79
C LYS A 96 11.27 -1.16 -4.56
N ARG A 97 11.14 -1.45 -5.84
CA ARG A 97 12.25 -1.54 -6.80
C ARG A 97 11.77 -0.96 -8.13
N GLY A 98 12.66 -0.29 -8.86
CA GLY A 98 12.34 0.22 -10.19
C GLY A 98 12.00 -0.91 -11.16
N ILE A 99 11.12 -0.61 -12.12
CA ILE A 99 10.77 -1.49 -13.23
C ILE A 99 11.51 -0.96 -14.47
N PRO A 100 12.30 -1.79 -15.18
CA PRO A 100 12.96 -1.36 -16.42
C PRO A 100 11.98 -0.69 -17.39
N PRO A 101 12.39 0.40 -18.10
CA PRO A 101 13.77 0.87 -18.29
C PRO A 101 14.31 1.76 -17.17
N ASP A 102 13.52 2.03 -16.12
CA ASP A 102 13.95 2.89 -15.03
C ASP A 102 15.17 2.29 -14.29
N PRO A 103 16.11 3.15 -13.83
CA PRO A 103 17.20 2.69 -12.97
C PRO A 103 16.67 1.94 -11.75
N HIS A 104 17.25 0.79 -11.46
CA HIS A 104 16.83 -0.06 -10.37
C HIS A 104 18.04 -0.65 -9.64
N TYR A 105 17.94 -0.69 -8.32
CA TYR A 105 18.88 -1.43 -7.49
C TYR A 105 18.59 -2.93 -7.57
N LEU A 106 19.59 -3.75 -7.22
CA LEU A 106 19.44 -5.21 -7.21
C LEU A 106 18.41 -5.67 -6.16
N ALA A 107 18.47 -5.08 -4.97
CA ALA A 107 17.56 -5.35 -3.86
C ALA A 107 16.43 -4.31 -3.80
N PRO A 108 15.21 -4.69 -3.35
CA PRO A 108 14.16 -3.72 -3.07
C PRO A 108 14.49 -2.88 -1.83
N ASP A 109 14.08 -1.61 -1.88
CA ASP A 109 14.02 -0.73 -0.73
C ASP A 109 12.78 -1.04 0.14
N ILE A 110 12.87 -0.72 1.43
CA ILE A 110 11.79 -0.94 2.40
C ILE A 110 11.27 0.41 2.89
N GLY A 111 9.97 0.65 2.71
CA GLY A 111 9.31 1.85 3.21
C GLY A 111 8.04 1.52 3.99
N PHE A 112 7.71 2.33 4.99
CA PHE A 112 6.47 2.21 5.77
C PHE A 112 5.90 3.58 6.14
N ALA A 113 4.61 3.64 6.40
CA ALA A 113 3.92 4.80 6.97
C ALA A 113 2.73 4.32 7.81
N MET A 114 2.55 4.87 9.01
CA MET A 114 1.51 4.44 9.95
C MET A 114 0.75 5.67 10.45
N LEU A 115 -0.55 5.54 10.68
CA LEU A 115 -1.31 6.58 11.39
C LEU A 115 -0.91 6.57 12.89
N PRO A 116 -0.77 7.74 13.53
CA PRO A 116 -0.43 7.83 14.95
C PRO A 116 -1.43 7.10 15.86
N GLU A 117 -2.71 7.15 15.51
CA GLU A 117 -3.83 6.55 16.26
C GLU A 117 -3.81 5.01 16.25
N GLY A 118 -2.97 4.39 15.41
CA GLY A 118 -2.87 2.93 15.27
C GLY A 118 -1.75 2.29 16.09
N MET A 119 -0.85 3.10 16.68
CA MET A 119 0.35 2.66 17.42
C MET A 119 0.04 2.31 18.88
#